data_AF-A0AAW9LFL4-F1
#
_entry.id   AF-A0AAW9LFL4-F1
#
_cell.length_a   1.000
_cell.length_b   1.000
_cell.length_c   1.000
_cell.angle_alpha   90.00
_cell.angle_beta   90.00
_cell.angle_gamma   90.00
#
_symmetry.space_group_name_H-M   'P 1'
#
loop_
_entity.id
_entity.type
_entity.pdbx_description
1 polymer ?
#
loop_
_entity_poly.entity_id
_entity_poly.type
_entity_poly.pdbx_seq_one_letter_code
_entity_poly.pdbx_strand_id
1 'polypeptide(L)'
;MSLDTLFVGARVVDGTGAPWYRGSVGVEDGEITVVEQRPDPDLDAAERVDVDGYVLCPGFIDTHSHSDLRLFEDPTLAPKTRQGITTEVLGQDGFSMAPLYRDGAAEDWAEQLSGLAGTTDREWTWGASARTSTPSRTTASHRTSGRWWARGRSASR
;
A
#
# COMPACT_ATOMS: atom_id res chain seq x y z
N MET A 1 -20.00 15.16 26.16
CA MET A 1 -19.37 14.11 25.33
C MET A 1 -18.00 14.64 25.01
N SER A 2 -16.97 13.96 25.48
CA SER A 2 -15.56 14.33 25.30
C SER A 2 -14.97 13.36 24.28
N LEU A 3 -14.30 13.87 23.26
CA LEU A 3 -13.60 13.04 22.28
C LEU A 3 -12.50 12.22 22.97
N ASP A 4 -12.12 11.07 22.40
CA ASP A 4 -10.94 10.33 22.88
C ASP A 4 -9.67 11.06 22.44
N THR A 5 -9.59 11.39 21.15
CA THR A 5 -8.44 12.08 20.57
C THR A 5 -8.93 13.18 19.63
N LEU A 6 -8.31 14.36 19.73
CA LEU A 6 -8.49 15.46 18.78
C LEU A 6 -7.14 15.84 18.17
N PHE A 7 -7.02 15.64 16.86
CA PHE A 7 -5.89 16.10 16.06
C PHE A 7 -6.14 17.54 15.61
N VAL A 8 -5.25 18.47 15.93
CA VAL A 8 -5.40 19.91 15.64
C VAL A 8 -4.28 20.41 14.72
N GLY A 9 -4.55 21.48 13.96
CA GLY A 9 -3.57 22.15 13.11
C GLY A 9 -3.22 21.43 11.80
N ALA A 10 -3.90 20.32 11.48
CA ALA A 10 -3.56 19.44 10.36
C ALA A 10 -3.79 20.10 8.98
N ARG A 11 -2.99 19.68 7.99
CA ARG A 11 -3.41 19.71 6.58
C ARG A 11 -4.24 18.47 6.29
N VAL A 12 -5.54 18.60 6.21
CA VAL A 12 -6.45 17.47 6.00
C VAL A 12 -6.59 17.17 4.51
N VAL A 13 -6.31 15.93 4.13
CA VAL A 13 -6.57 15.36 2.81
C VAL A 13 -7.54 14.19 3.00
N ASP A 14 -8.81 14.39 2.67
CA ASP A 14 -9.90 13.45 3.04
C ASP A 14 -10.07 12.25 2.09
N GLY A 15 -9.25 12.16 1.02
CA GLY A 15 -9.31 11.08 0.04
C GLY A 15 -10.38 11.24 -1.05
N THR A 16 -11.17 12.30 -1.04
CA THR A 16 -12.21 12.56 -2.08
C THR A 16 -11.64 13.08 -3.41
N GLY A 17 -10.37 13.49 -3.40
CA GLY A 17 -9.72 14.17 -4.53
C GLY A 17 -9.87 15.70 -4.51
N ALA A 18 -10.60 16.26 -3.53
CA ALA A 18 -10.65 17.70 -3.32
C ALA A 18 -9.28 18.27 -2.86
N PRO A 19 -9.02 19.59 -3.04
CA PRO A 19 -7.87 20.24 -2.44
C PRO A 19 -7.87 20.09 -0.91
N TRP A 20 -6.68 19.99 -0.32
CA TRP A 20 -6.52 19.94 1.12
C TRP A 20 -7.01 21.24 1.79
N TYR A 21 -7.40 21.14 3.07
CA TYR A 21 -7.74 22.30 3.91
C TYR A 21 -7.07 22.20 5.28
N ARG A 22 -6.91 23.34 5.96
CA ARG A 22 -6.37 23.35 7.32
C ARG A 22 -7.50 23.11 8.31
N GLY A 23 -7.35 22.14 9.20
CA GLY A 23 -8.47 21.69 10.03
C GLY A 23 -8.06 20.83 11.21
N SER A 24 -9.08 20.23 11.83
CA SER A 24 -8.96 19.33 12.96
C SER A 24 -9.89 18.13 12.79
N VAL A 25 -9.49 16.98 13.33
CA VAL A 25 -10.28 15.74 13.26
C VAL A 25 -10.38 15.13 14.65
N GLY A 26 -11.60 14.83 15.08
CA GLY A 26 -11.90 14.21 16.36
C GLY A 26 -12.31 12.75 16.19
N VAL A 27 -11.83 11.91 17.11
CA VAL A 27 -12.13 10.49 17.19
C VAL A 27 -12.81 10.19 18.53
N GLU A 28 -13.88 9.41 18.49
CA GLU A 28 -14.61 8.88 19.66
C GLU A 28 -14.97 7.42 19.37
N ASP A 29 -14.68 6.51 20.30
CA ASP A 29 -14.95 5.07 20.20
C ASP A 29 -14.38 4.42 18.92
N GLY A 30 -13.23 4.92 18.46
CA GLY A 30 -12.55 4.43 17.25
C GLY A 30 -13.16 4.92 15.92
N GLU A 31 -14.17 5.79 15.97
CA GLU A 31 -14.79 6.39 14.79
C GLU A 31 -14.45 7.87 14.67
N ILE A 32 -14.36 8.37 13.44
CA ILE A 32 -14.23 9.81 13.18
C ILE A 32 -15.60 10.45 13.38
N THR A 33 -15.78 11.17 14.48
CA THR A 33 -17.06 11.83 14.83
C THR A 33 -17.06 13.32 14.52
N VAL A 34 -15.88 13.94 14.37
CA VAL A 34 -15.74 15.37 14.10
C VAL A 34 -14.71 15.61 12.99
N VAL A 35 -15.06 16.45 12.02
CA VAL A 35 -14.14 16.98 11.01
C VAL A 35 -14.42 18.48 10.85
N GLU A 36 -13.46 19.31 11.23
CA GLU A 36 -13.62 20.76 11.30
C GLU A 36 -12.62 21.46 10.38
N GLN A 37 -13.08 22.40 9.56
CA GLN A 37 -12.21 23.31 8.79
C GLN A 37 -11.68 24.46 9.64
N ARG A 38 -11.37 24.17 10.91
CA ARG A 38 -10.80 25.08 11.90
C ARG A 38 -9.59 24.39 12.54
N PRO A 39 -8.42 25.04 12.58
CA PRO A 39 -7.19 24.42 13.04
C PRO A 39 -7.13 24.18 14.56
N ASP A 40 -7.88 24.93 15.36
CA ASP A 40 -7.91 24.77 16.82
C ASP A 40 -9.33 25.03 17.34
N PRO A 41 -10.22 24.03 17.26
CA PRO A 41 -11.57 24.16 17.73
C PRO A 41 -11.64 24.02 19.25
N ASP A 42 -12.53 24.80 19.86
CA ASP A 42 -12.92 24.70 21.27
C ASP A 42 -13.82 23.47 21.45
N LEU A 43 -13.18 22.30 21.53
CA LEU A 43 -13.80 20.98 21.71
C LEU A 43 -13.06 20.24 22.82
N ASP A 44 -13.79 19.55 23.68
CA ASP A 44 -13.21 18.77 24.77
C ASP A 44 -12.75 17.40 24.27
N ALA A 45 -11.55 16.97 24.67
CA ALA A 45 -10.95 15.71 24.28
C ALA A 45 -10.01 15.19 25.37
N ALA A 46 -9.98 13.88 25.59
CA ALA A 46 -9.06 13.25 26.54
C ALA A 46 -7.59 13.44 26.12
N GLU A 47 -7.32 13.37 24.83
CA GLU A 47 -6.02 13.67 24.23
C GLU A 47 -6.15 14.71 23.11
N ARG A 48 -5.29 15.75 23.15
CA ARG A 48 -5.12 16.71 22.05
C ARG A 48 -3.74 16.54 21.45
N VAL A 49 -3.68 16.34 20.14
CA VAL A 49 -2.43 16.13 19.40
C VAL A 49 -2.26 17.25 18.38
N ASP A 50 -1.25 18.10 18.59
CA ASP A 50 -0.86 19.12 17.61
C ASP A 50 -0.07 18.47 16.47
N VAL A 51 -0.61 18.54 15.27
CA VAL A 51 -0.03 17.97 14.05
C VAL A 51 0.23 19.06 13.00
N ASP A 52 0.48 20.30 13.43
CA ASP A 52 0.89 21.37 12.52
C ASP A 52 2.12 20.99 11.69
N GLY A 53 2.10 21.35 10.42
CA GLY A 53 3.14 20.96 9.45
C GLY A 53 3.00 19.54 8.89
N TYR A 54 2.14 18.69 9.47
CA TYR A 54 1.85 17.35 8.98
C TYR A 54 0.56 17.28 8.15
N VAL A 55 0.44 16.21 7.38
CA VAL A 55 -0.78 15.85 6.64
C VAL A 55 -1.53 14.80 7.44
N LEU A 56 -2.83 15.02 7.62
CA LEU A 56 -3.75 14.02 8.15
C LEU A 56 -4.62 13.52 7.00
N CYS A 57 -4.60 12.21 6.77
CA CYS A 57 -5.30 11.56 5.67
C CYS A 57 -5.82 10.18 6.08
N PRO A 58 -6.77 9.60 5.33
CA PRO A 58 -7.17 8.21 5.53
C PRO A 58 -5.97 7.28 5.49
N GLY A 59 -6.00 6.24 6.32
CA GLY A 59 -5.02 5.16 6.25
C GLY A 59 -4.99 4.53 4.86
N PHE A 60 -3.79 4.16 4.40
CA PHE A 60 -3.63 3.61 3.06
C PHE A 60 -4.18 2.20 2.96
N ILE A 61 -4.80 1.90 1.82
CA ILE A 61 -5.32 0.58 1.48
C ILE A 61 -4.31 -0.06 0.52
N ASP A 62 -3.64 -1.09 0.99
CA ASP A 62 -2.76 -1.91 0.16
C ASP A 62 -3.60 -2.95 -0.59
N THR A 63 -3.80 -2.70 -1.87
CA THR A 63 -4.65 -3.54 -2.72
C THR A 63 -3.97 -4.81 -3.20
N HIS A 64 -2.66 -4.97 -2.96
CA HIS A 64 -1.91 -6.12 -3.46
C HIS A 64 -0.88 -6.59 -2.44
N SER A 65 -1.34 -7.39 -1.48
CA SER A 65 -0.49 -7.88 -0.41
C SER A 65 -0.45 -9.41 -0.31
N HIS A 66 0.66 -9.88 0.25
CA HIS A 66 0.96 -11.29 0.54
C HIS A 66 1.35 -11.47 2.03
N SER A 67 0.71 -10.70 2.92
CA SER A 67 0.94 -10.76 4.38
C SER A 67 0.13 -11.87 5.07
N ASP A 68 -0.51 -12.76 4.31
CA ASP A 68 -1.54 -13.69 4.77
C ASP A 68 -1.09 -14.55 5.96
N LEU A 69 0.15 -15.06 5.94
CA LEU A 69 0.72 -15.81 7.07
C LEU A 69 1.47 -14.92 8.06
N ARG A 70 1.98 -13.77 7.61
CA ARG A 70 2.75 -12.85 8.46
C ARG A 70 1.91 -12.31 9.61
N LEU A 71 0.60 -12.15 9.41
CA LEU A 71 -0.35 -11.77 10.46
C LEU A 71 -0.35 -12.71 11.67
N PHE A 72 -0.10 -14.01 11.45
CA PHE A 72 -0.06 -15.00 12.53
C PHE A 72 1.28 -15.01 13.27
N GLU A 73 2.36 -14.58 12.61
CA GLU A 73 3.69 -14.46 13.21
C GLU A 73 3.86 -13.15 13.99
N ASP A 74 3.46 -12.04 13.37
CA ASP A 74 3.54 -10.69 13.93
C ASP A 74 2.27 -9.89 13.55
N PRO A 75 1.29 -9.82 14.46
CA PRO A 75 0.07 -9.05 14.25
C PRO A 75 0.29 -7.54 14.06
N THR A 76 1.46 -7.00 14.44
CA THR A 76 1.73 -5.57 14.28
C THR A 76 2.02 -5.19 12.83
N LEU A 77 2.42 -6.16 12.00
CA LEU A 77 2.85 -5.98 10.62
C LEU A 77 3.67 -4.70 10.44
N ALA A 78 4.73 -4.53 11.24
CA ALA A 78 5.52 -3.31 11.30
C ALA A 78 5.95 -2.74 9.92
N PRO A 79 6.28 -3.56 8.89
CA PRO A 79 6.56 -3.04 7.55
C PRO A 79 5.38 -2.29 6.91
N LYS A 80 4.14 -2.67 7.20
CA LYS A 80 2.92 -2.06 6.65
C LYS A 80 2.52 -0.81 7.43
N THR A 81 2.46 -0.91 8.76
CA THR A 81 2.06 0.22 9.62
C THR A 81 3.04 1.39 9.53
N ARG A 82 4.35 1.14 9.38
CA ARG A 82 5.36 2.20 9.15
C ARG A 82 5.19 2.95 7.83
N GLN A 83 4.45 2.40 6.88
CA GLN A 83 4.14 3.06 5.60
C GLN A 83 2.78 3.78 5.64
N GLY A 84 2.03 3.70 6.75
CA GLY A 84 0.69 4.24 6.86
C GLY A 84 -0.42 3.33 6.31
N ILE A 85 -0.12 2.05 6.05
CA ILE A 85 -1.13 1.08 5.62
C ILE A 85 -1.97 0.66 6.83
N THR A 86 -3.30 0.77 6.69
CA THR A 86 -4.27 0.36 7.72
C THR A 86 -5.13 -0.81 7.29
N THR A 87 -5.18 -1.09 5.98
CA THR A 87 -6.00 -2.16 5.40
C THR A 87 -5.25 -2.84 4.28
N GLU A 88 -5.33 -4.16 4.21
CA GLU A 88 -4.75 -4.96 3.12
C GLU A 88 -5.83 -5.82 2.45
N VAL A 89 -5.70 -5.98 1.13
CA VAL A 89 -6.44 -7.00 0.37
C VAL A 89 -5.51 -8.19 0.17
N LEU A 90 -5.85 -9.30 0.83
CA LEU A 90 -5.12 -10.57 0.80
C LEU A 90 -5.64 -11.49 -0.31
N GLY A 91 -5.08 -12.70 -0.44
CA GLY A 91 -5.59 -13.67 -1.41
C GLY A 91 -5.22 -13.34 -2.87
N GLN A 92 -4.10 -12.65 -3.10
CA GLN A 92 -3.73 -12.11 -4.41
C GLN A 92 -3.14 -13.16 -5.34
N ASP A 93 -3.08 -12.88 -6.65
CA ASP A 93 -2.40 -13.73 -7.64
C ASP A 93 -2.92 -15.18 -7.73
N GLY A 94 -4.18 -15.42 -7.34
CA GLY A 94 -4.76 -16.77 -7.26
C GLY A 94 -4.24 -17.59 -6.08
N PHE A 95 -3.59 -16.92 -5.13
CA PHE A 95 -2.94 -17.50 -3.97
C PHE A 95 -3.68 -17.08 -2.70
N SER A 96 -4.13 -18.05 -1.89
CA SER A 96 -4.78 -17.77 -0.60
C SER A 96 -4.49 -18.91 0.39
N MET A 97 -4.41 -18.59 1.68
CA MET A 97 -4.09 -19.57 2.73
C MET A 97 -5.25 -20.50 3.07
N ALA A 98 -6.45 -20.19 2.60
CA ALA A 98 -7.62 -21.02 2.79
C ALA A 98 -8.55 -20.93 1.58
N PRO A 99 -9.22 -22.03 1.22
CA PRO A 99 -9.19 -23.33 1.90
C PRO A 99 -8.07 -24.28 1.40
N LEU A 100 -7.51 -25.08 2.31
CA LEU A 100 -6.59 -26.18 2.00
C LEU A 100 -7.27 -27.52 2.30
N TYR A 101 -8.00 -28.06 1.32
CA TYR A 101 -8.89 -29.23 1.52
C TYR A 101 -8.21 -30.60 1.42
N ARG A 102 -6.94 -30.68 1.01
CA ARG A 102 -6.23 -31.93 0.75
C ARG A 102 -5.05 -32.09 1.71
N ASP A 103 -4.87 -33.30 2.23
CA ASP A 103 -3.65 -33.68 2.98
C ASP A 103 -2.40 -33.46 2.13
N GLY A 104 -1.39 -32.78 2.69
CA GLY A 104 -0.18 -32.40 1.95
C GLY A 104 -0.28 -31.10 1.15
N ALA A 105 -1.45 -30.43 1.11
CA ALA A 105 -1.60 -29.21 0.33
C ALA A 105 -0.75 -28.05 0.87
N ALA A 106 -0.56 -27.95 2.19
CA ALA A 106 0.24 -26.90 2.79
C ALA A 106 1.72 -27.02 2.42
N GLU A 107 2.25 -28.25 2.39
CA GLU A 107 3.61 -28.57 1.99
C GLU A 107 3.85 -28.26 0.51
N ASP A 108 2.94 -28.70 -0.36
CA ASP A 108 3.03 -28.40 -1.80
C ASP A 108 2.96 -26.89 -2.07
N TRP A 109 2.13 -26.16 -1.32
CA TRP A 109 2.08 -24.69 -1.39
C TRP A 109 3.37 -24.04 -0.89
N ALA A 110 3.93 -24.52 0.22
CA ALA A 110 5.20 -24.00 0.75
C ALA A 110 6.35 -24.22 -0.26
N GLU A 111 6.38 -25.37 -0.92
CA GLU A 111 7.36 -25.65 -1.98
C GLU A 111 7.15 -24.72 -3.19
N GLN A 112 5.91 -24.55 -3.65
CA GLN A 112 5.60 -23.68 -4.80
C GLN A 112 6.00 -22.21 -4.55
N LEU A 113 5.89 -21.74 -3.31
CA LEU A 113 6.21 -20.36 -2.93
C LEU A 113 7.67 -20.16 -2.52
N SER A 114 8.42 -21.24 -2.32
CA SER A 114 9.80 -21.20 -1.80
C SER A 114 10.64 -20.14 -2.52
N GLY A 115 10.59 -20.09 -3.85
CA GLY A 115 11.31 -19.10 -4.66
C GLY A 115 10.86 -17.65 -4.43
N LEU A 116 9.56 -17.40 -4.27
CA LEU A 116 9.03 -16.06 -3.93
C LEU A 116 9.39 -15.65 -2.50
N ALA A 117 9.46 -16.63 -1.60
CA ALA A 117 9.92 -16.46 -0.23
C ALA A 117 11.46 -16.36 -0.12
N GLY A 118 12.18 -16.35 -1.24
CA GLY A 118 13.64 -16.22 -1.29
C GLY A 118 14.40 -17.49 -0.92
N THR A 119 13.72 -18.63 -0.83
CA THR A 119 14.31 -19.95 -0.61
C THR A 119 14.66 -20.56 -1.96
N THR A 120 15.95 -20.76 -2.22
CA THR A 120 16.46 -21.33 -3.48
C THR A 120 17.71 -22.17 -3.20
N ASP A 121 17.78 -23.35 -3.83
CA ASP A 121 18.96 -24.23 -3.78
C ASP A 121 20.04 -23.83 -4.80
N ARG A 122 19.84 -22.72 -5.53
CA ARG A 122 20.76 -22.20 -6.54
C ARG A 122 21.22 -20.81 -6.20
N GLU A 123 22.49 -20.53 -6.51
CA GLU A 123 23.04 -19.19 -6.47
C GLU A 123 22.25 -18.27 -7.42
N TRP A 124 21.70 -17.19 -6.87
CA TRP A 124 21.01 -16.19 -7.67
C TRP A 124 22.03 -15.31 -8.40
N THR A 125 22.02 -15.35 -9.73
CA THR A 125 22.87 -14.47 -10.56
C THR A 125 21.99 -13.55 -11.41
N TRP A 126 22.36 -12.27 -11.50
CA TRP A 126 21.62 -11.25 -12.27
C TRP A 126 21.74 -11.40 -13.80
N GLY A 127 22.32 -12.50 -14.28
CA GLY A 127 22.56 -12.76 -15.69
C GLY A 127 21.34 -13.31 -16.42
N ALA A 128 20.80 -12.53 -17.36
CA ALA A 128 19.90 -12.94 -18.45
C ALA A 128 18.37 -13.00 -18.22
N SER A 129 17.78 -12.18 -17.34
CA SER A 129 16.32 -11.95 -17.32
C SER A 129 15.75 -11.36 -18.63
N ALA A 130 16.62 -10.84 -19.51
CA ALA A 130 16.23 -10.28 -20.81
C ALA A 130 16.12 -11.31 -21.95
N ARG A 131 16.36 -12.60 -21.70
CA ARG A 131 16.54 -13.59 -22.79
C ARG A 131 15.74 -14.88 -22.63
N THR A 132 14.52 -14.80 -22.12
CA THR A 132 13.56 -15.92 -22.18
C THR A 132 12.16 -15.42 -22.56
N SER A 133 12.04 -14.95 -23.80
CA SER A 133 10.80 -15.05 -24.57
C SER A 133 11.19 -15.36 -26.01
N THR A 134 11.42 -16.64 -26.32
CA THR A 134 11.40 -17.07 -27.72
C THR A 134 9.92 -17.05 -28.13
N PRO A 135 9.48 -16.14 -29.02
CA PRO A 135 8.11 -16.22 -29.52
C PRO A 135 8.04 -17.48 -30.38
N SER A 136 7.06 -18.36 -30.11
CA SER A 136 6.61 -19.32 -31.11
C SER A 136 6.30 -18.54 -32.39
N ARG A 137 7.03 -18.85 -33.45
CA ARG A 137 7.03 -18.13 -34.73
C ARG A 137 5.68 -18.30 -35.43
N THR A 138 4.70 -17.45 -35.11
CA THR A 138 3.54 -17.23 -35.98
C THR A 138 3.73 -15.88 -36.66
N THR A 139 4.07 -15.92 -37.93
CA THR A 139 4.26 -14.75 -38.78
C THR A 139 2.94 -14.01 -38.99
N ALA A 140 2.87 -12.76 -38.54
CA ALA A 140 2.01 -11.75 -39.13
C ALA A 140 2.76 -10.42 -39.10
N SER A 141 3.24 -9.99 -40.26
CA SER A 141 3.91 -8.71 -40.45
C SER A 141 2.88 -7.59 -40.45
N HIS A 142 2.98 -6.65 -39.50
CA HIS A 142 2.52 -5.28 -39.70
C HIS A 142 3.56 -4.34 -39.09
N ARG A 143 4.26 -3.61 -39.97
CA ARG A 143 5.13 -2.48 -39.59
C ARG A 143 4.23 -1.27 -39.37
N THR A 144 4.29 -0.68 -38.18
CA THR A 144 3.91 0.72 -37.98
C THR A 144 5.09 1.46 -37.37
N SER A 145 5.65 2.38 -38.16
CA SER A 145 6.71 3.30 -37.78
C SER A 145 6.14 4.39 -36.86
N GLY A 146 6.47 4.35 -35.58
CA GLY A 146 6.19 5.42 -34.62
C GLY A 146 7.48 5.98 -34.04
N ARG A 147 7.98 7.08 -34.59
CA ARG A 147 9.08 7.88 -34.03
C ARG A 147 8.56 8.58 -32.76
N TRP A 148 9.08 8.22 -31.59
CA TRP A 148 8.86 8.99 -30.37
C TRP A 148 9.97 10.01 -30.16
N TRP A 149 9.54 11.24 -29.90
CA TRP A 149 10.35 12.44 -29.70
C TRP A 149 11.15 12.37 -28.40
N ALA A 150 12.45 12.56 -28.49
CA ALA A 150 13.30 13.04 -27.40
C ALA A 150 13.70 14.49 -27.70
N ARG A 151 13.21 15.45 -26.92
CA ARG A 151 13.88 16.75 -26.73
C ARG A 151 13.56 17.29 -25.34
N GLY A 152 14.50 17.10 -24.43
CA GLY A 152 14.64 17.94 -23.25
C GLY A 152 15.06 19.36 -23.64
N ARG A 153 14.56 20.34 -22.91
CA ARG A 153 15.20 21.64 -22.71
C ARG A 153 14.85 22.12 -21.30
N SER A 154 15.87 22.25 -20.47
CA SER A 154 15.94 23.26 -19.42
C SER A 154 17.31 23.90 -19.57
N ALA A 155 17.31 25.17 -19.98
CA ALA A 155 18.46 26.05 -19.93
C ALA A 155 18.19 27.04 -18.80
N SER A 156 19.09 27.09 -17.83
CA SER A 156 19.14 28.08 -16.77
C SER A 156 19.48 29.47 -17.33
N ARG A 157 18.72 30.48 -16.92
CA ARG A 157 19.19 31.80 -16.48
C ARG A 157 18.07 32.48 -15.70
#